data_AF-A0A4R9KAK7-F1
#
_entry.id   AF-A0A4R9KAK7-F1
#
_cell.length_a   1.000
_cell.length_b   1.000
_cell.length_c   1.000
_cell.angle_alpha   90.00
_cell.angle_beta   90.00
_cell.angle_gamma   90.00
#
_symmetry.space_group_name_H-M   'P 1'
#
loop_
_entity.id
_entity.type
_entity.pdbx_description
1 polymer ?
#
loop_
_entity_poly.entity_id
_entity_poly.type
_entity_poly.pdbx_seq_one_letter_code
_entity_poly.pdbx_strand_id
1 'polypeptide(L)'
;MTMPMFHRMPRRFEELIGNQGADEFVGFMNTAFAANKENIVEIVSERFERRLSEEIHAFRSEIKTEIADLRAEFKSDLAELRSELKGDISNLRSELKSEIAELRADFKMELKQEISDLRGEMNEKFAEVYKLISSQTKWMFGAVVALTGIFSIIVKL
;
A
#
# COMPACT_ATOMS: atom_id res chain seq x y z
N MET A 1 20.25 6.19 -65.96
CA MET A 1 21.41 6.57 -66.79
C MET A 1 22.52 6.97 -65.83
N THR A 2 23.47 6.08 -65.56
CA THR A 2 24.61 6.38 -64.67
C THR A 2 25.55 7.34 -65.40
N MET A 3 25.86 8.48 -64.79
CA MET A 3 26.88 9.39 -65.34
C MET A 3 28.22 8.65 -65.47
N PRO A 4 28.94 8.79 -66.60
CA PRO A 4 30.27 8.21 -66.74
C PRO A 4 31.19 8.80 -65.67
N MET A 5 31.90 7.94 -64.95
CA MET A 5 32.90 8.34 -63.94
C MET A 5 34.17 8.83 -64.63
N PHE A 6 34.57 8.16 -65.70
CA PHE A 6 35.76 8.47 -66.49
C PHE A 6 35.33 9.04 -67.84
N HIS A 7 35.80 10.25 -68.14
CA HIS A 7 35.45 10.97 -69.37
C HIS A 7 36.59 10.95 -70.41
N ARG A 8 37.85 10.79 -69.98
CA ARG A 8 39.02 10.73 -70.87
C ARG A 8 40.20 10.08 -70.19
N MET A 9 41.09 9.49 -70.99
CA MET A 9 42.38 8.96 -70.53
C MET A 9 43.48 10.03 -70.47
N PRO A 10 44.56 9.80 -69.69
CA PRO A 10 45.76 10.61 -69.77
C PRO A 10 46.37 10.57 -71.19
N ARG A 11 46.78 11.74 -71.71
CA ARG A 11 47.25 11.89 -73.11
C ARG A 11 48.35 10.91 -73.52
N ARG A 12 49.34 10.69 -72.64
CA ARG A 12 50.44 9.73 -72.90
C ARG A 12 49.94 8.30 -73.13
N PHE A 13 48.85 7.92 -72.47
CA PHE A 13 48.26 6.60 -72.60
C PHE A 13 47.40 6.52 -73.87
N GLU A 14 46.66 7.58 -74.19
CA GLU A 14 45.88 7.75 -75.42
C GLU A 14 46.78 7.67 -76.68
N GLU A 15 47.97 8.27 -76.64
CA GLU A 15 48.99 8.19 -77.71
C GLU A 15 49.56 6.76 -77.90
N LEU A 16 49.63 5.96 -76.83
CA LEU A 16 50.17 4.60 -76.86
C LEU A 16 49.20 3.56 -77.43
N ILE A 17 47.91 3.67 -77.10
CA ILE A 17 46.87 2.68 -77.48
C ILE A 17 45.97 3.15 -78.63
N GLY A 18 46.15 4.40 -79.07
CA GLY A 18 45.32 5.05 -80.08
C GLY A 18 43.96 5.51 -79.55
N ASN A 19 43.32 6.43 -80.27
CA ASN A 19 42.03 7.02 -79.87
C ASN A 19 40.93 5.96 -79.67
N GLN A 20 40.85 4.97 -80.58
CA GLN A 20 39.85 3.91 -80.49
C GLN A 20 40.06 3.02 -79.25
N GLY A 21 41.31 2.65 -78.95
CA GLY A 21 41.63 1.88 -77.76
C GLY A 21 41.38 2.66 -76.46
N ALA A 22 41.58 3.98 -76.49
CA ALA A 22 41.27 4.84 -75.35
C ALA A 22 39.76 4.92 -75.08
N ASP A 23 38.93 5.05 -76.12
CA ASP A 23 37.47 5.07 -75.98
C ASP A 23 36.92 3.72 -75.47
N GLU A 24 37.40 2.61 -76.02
CA GLU A 24 37.04 1.26 -75.57
C GLU A 24 37.45 1.03 -74.10
N PHE A 25 38.65 1.47 -73.70
CA PHE A 25 39.11 1.36 -72.32
C PHE A 25 38.27 2.22 -71.35
N VAL A 26 37.93 3.46 -71.73
CA VAL A 26 37.05 4.32 -70.92
C VAL A 26 35.66 3.68 -70.78
N GLY A 27 35.12 3.09 -71.85
CA GLY A 27 33.87 2.35 -71.82
C GLY A 27 33.91 1.13 -70.89
N PHE A 28 34.98 0.34 -70.98
CA PHE A 28 35.24 -0.80 -70.09
C PHE A 28 35.30 -0.35 -68.63
N MET A 29 36.09 0.69 -68.33
CA MET A 29 36.24 1.21 -66.97
C MET A 29 34.91 1.73 -66.43
N ASN A 30 34.18 2.53 -67.20
CA ASN A 30 32.86 3.01 -66.76
C ASN A 30 31.90 1.85 -66.47
N THR A 31 31.92 0.78 -67.26
CA THR A 31 31.08 -0.41 -67.04
C THR A 31 31.51 -1.17 -65.78
N ALA A 32 32.80 -1.44 -65.62
CA ALA A 32 33.35 -2.14 -64.47
C ALA A 32 33.10 -1.38 -63.15
N PHE A 33 33.31 -0.06 -63.15
CA PHE A 33 33.04 0.78 -61.98
C PHE A 33 31.55 0.95 -61.69
N ALA A 34 30.69 0.99 -62.71
CA ALA A 34 29.24 1.01 -62.51
C ALA A 34 28.77 -0.29 -61.84
N ALA A 35 29.19 -1.45 -62.36
CA ALA A 35 28.89 -2.76 -61.76
C ALA A 35 29.44 -2.88 -60.33
N ASN A 36 30.68 -2.41 -60.09
CA ASN A 36 31.25 -2.42 -58.75
C ASN A 36 30.49 -1.51 -57.77
N LYS A 37 30.04 -0.32 -58.21
CA LYS A 37 29.21 0.57 -57.40
C LYS A 37 27.89 -0.09 -57.03
N GLU A 38 27.24 -0.76 -57.98
CA GLU A 38 25.99 -1.48 -57.75
C GLU A 38 26.17 -2.58 -56.71
N ASN A 39 27.20 -3.43 -56.87
CA ASN A 39 27.56 -4.47 -55.89
C ASN A 39 27.84 -3.89 -54.49
N ILE A 40 28.57 -2.77 -54.39
CA ILE A 40 28.85 -2.14 -53.10
C ILE A 40 27.57 -1.62 -52.45
N VAL A 41 26.69 -0.97 -53.22
CA VAL A 41 25.41 -0.46 -52.72
C VAL A 41 24.52 -1.60 -52.23
N GLU A 42 24.48 -2.72 -52.94
CA GLU A 42 23.76 -3.92 -52.55
C GLU A 42 24.31 -4.47 -51.22
N ILE A 43 25.62 -4.73 -51.14
CA ILE A 43 26.26 -5.26 -49.93
C ILE A 43 26.05 -4.35 -48.71
N VAL A 44 26.16 -3.03 -48.91
CA VAL A 44 25.97 -2.06 -47.81
C VAL A 44 24.51 -2.02 -47.38
N SER A 45 23.57 -2.04 -48.33
CA SER A 45 22.13 -2.06 -48.04
C SER A 45 21.75 -3.33 -47.27
N GLU A 46 22.17 -4.51 -47.74
CA GLU A 46 21.90 -5.79 -47.07
C GLU A 46 22.49 -5.83 -45.65
N ARG A 47 23.73 -5.36 -45.48
CA ARG A 47 24.35 -5.30 -44.14
C ARG A 47 23.62 -4.33 -43.22
N PHE A 48 23.20 -3.19 -43.75
CA PHE A 48 22.44 -2.20 -42.98
C PHE A 48 21.08 -2.76 -42.56
N GLU A 49 20.32 -3.34 -43.49
CA GLU A 49 19.02 -3.95 -43.23
C GLU A 49 19.13 -5.10 -42.22
N ARG A 50 20.13 -5.99 -42.37
CA ARG A 50 20.38 -7.07 -41.43
C ARG A 50 20.67 -6.53 -40.02
N ARG A 51 21.61 -5.58 -39.90
CA ARG A 51 21.94 -4.99 -38.59
C ARG A 51 20.75 -4.29 -37.97
N LEU A 52 20.00 -3.52 -38.76
CA LEU A 52 18.81 -2.82 -38.27
C LEU A 52 17.75 -3.81 -37.78
N SER A 53 17.53 -4.91 -38.51
CA SER A 53 16.62 -5.98 -38.10
C SER A 53 17.07 -6.63 -36.79
N GLU A 54 18.36 -6.97 -36.66
CA GLU A 54 18.95 -7.55 -35.45
C GLU A 54 18.77 -6.62 -34.23
N GLU A 55 19.09 -5.34 -34.37
CA GLU A 55 18.93 -4.33 -33.30
C GLU A 55 17.46 -4.15 -32.90
N ILE A 56 16.54 -4.08 -33.88
CA ILE A 56 15.10 -3.99 -33.59
C ILE A 56 14.61 -5.23 -32.85
N HIS A 57 15.08 -6.42 -33.23
CA HIS A 57 14.71 -7.66 -32.55
C HIS A 57 15.27 -7.73 -31.14
N ALA A 58 16.54 -7.32 -30.93
CA ALA A 58 17.15 -7.25 -29.62
C ALA A 58 16.39 -6.27 -28.71
N PHE A 59 16.14 -5.05 -29.18
CA PHE A 59 15.41 -4.03 -28.44
C PHE A 59 13.97 -4.46 -28.08
N ARG A 60 13.25 -5.10 -29.02
CA ARG A 60 11.92 -5.65 -28.74
C ARG A 60 11.96 -6.76 -27.69
N SER A 61 13.00 -7.59 -27.71
CA SER A 61 13.18 -8.64 -26.71
C SER A 61 13.47 -8.05 -25.34
N GLU A 62 14.36 -7.07 -25.25
CA GLU A 62 14.70 -6.35 -24.02
C GLU A 62 13.48 -5.70 -23.39
N ILE A 63 12.73 -4.89 -24.16
CA ILE A 63 11.47 -4.27 -23.68
C ILE A 63 10.48 -5.32 -23.19
N LYS A 64 10.35 -6.45 -23.90
CA LYS A 64 9.41 -7.51 -23.51
C LYS A 64 9.81 -8.12 -22.15
N THR A 65 11.11 -8.31 -21.92
CA THR A 65 11.64 -8.78 -20.65
C THR A 65 11.42 -7.75 -19.55
N GLU A 66 11.78 -6.49 -19.77
CA GLU A 66 11.57 -5.41 -18.78
C GLU A 66 10.09 -5.26 -18.39
N ILE A 67 9.17 -5.33 -19.36
CA ILE A 67 7.73 -5.29 -19.08
C ILE A 67 7.28 -6.52 -18.27
N ALA A 68 7.85 -7.70 -18.54
CA ALA A 68 7.53 -8.92 -17.78
C ALA A 68 8.05 -8.83 -16.34
N ASP A 69 9.26 -8.32 -16.16
CA ASP A 69 9.89 -8.15 -14.84
C ASP A 69 9.13 -7.11 -14.01
N LEU A 70 8.82 -5.94 -14.58
CA LEU A 70 7.99 -4.92 -13.92
C LEU A 70 6.62 -5.46 -13.53
N ARG A 71 5.98 -6.29 -14.37
CA ARG A 71 4.70 -6.93 -14.02
C ARG A 71 4.83 -7.94 -12.89
N ALA A 72 5.96 -8.65 -12.81
CA ALA A 72 6.22 -9.61 -11.74
C ALA A 72 6.46 -8.87 -10.42
N GLU A 73 7.25 -7.80 -10.43
CA GLU A 73 7.52 -6.92 -9.29
C GLU A 73 6.20 -6.31 -8.76
N PHE A 74 5.41 -5.67 -9.63
CA PHE A 74 4.12 -5.10 -9.24
C PHE A 74 3.16 -6.12 -8.60
N LYS A 75 3.18 -7.37 -9.10
CA LYS A 75 2.36 -8.44 -8.55
C LYS A 75 2.85 -8.89 -7.17
N SER A 76 4.17 -8.90 -6.97
CA SER A 76 4.80 -9.19 -5.68
C SER A 76 4.42 -8.12 -4.66
N ASP A 77 4.62 -6.84 -5.00
CA ASP A 77 4.32 -5.71 -4.13
C ASP A 77 2.83 -5.68 -3.73
N LEU A 78 1.94 -5.95 -4.69
CA LEU A 78 0.51 -6.03 -4.40
C LEU A 78 0.15 -7.19 -3.45
N ALA A 79 0.86 -8.32 -3.55
CA ALA A 79 0.65 -9.45 -2.65
C ALA A 79 1.17 -9.16 -1.24
N GLU A 80 2.32 -8.49 -1.13
CA GLU A 80 2.91 -8.05 0.13
C GLU A 80 1.99 -7.04 0.83
N LEU A 81 1.58 -5.97 0.14
CA LEU A 81 0.66 -4.96 0.68
C LEU A 81 -0.67 -5.59 1.15
N ARG A 82 -1.20 -6.57 0.40
CA ARG A 82 -2.42 -7.29 0.79
C ARG A 82 -2.22 -8.12 2.06
N SER A 83 -1.03 -8.71 2.23
CA SER A 83 -0.67 -9.46 3.43
C SER A 83 -0.54 -8.55 4.64
N GLU A 84 0.16 -7.42 4.48
CA GLU A 84 0.31 -6.39 5.52
C GLU A 84 -1.04 -5.85 5.98
N LEU A 85 -1.90 -5.42 5.06
CA LEU A 85 -3.24 -4.93 5.39
C LEU A 85 -4.10 -5.97 6.12
N LYS A 86 -3.96 -7.26 5.77
CA LYS A 86 -4.66 -8.33 6.49
C LYS A 86 -4.11 -8.51 7.90
N GLY A 87 -2.79 -8.37 8.08
CA GLY A 87 -2.13 -8.34 9.38
C GLY A 87 -2.64 -7.19 10.25
N ASP A 88 -2.64 -5.97 9.72
CA ASP A 88 -3.09 -4.76 10.42
C ASP A 88 -4.56 -4.87 10.84
N ILE A 89 -5.44 -5.34 9.95
CA ILE A 89 -6.86 -5.57 10.28
C ILE A 89 -7.00 -6.60 11.41
N SER A 90 -6.19 -7.66 11.41
CA SER A 90 -6.21 -8.67 12.47
C SER A 90 -5.74 -8.11 13.81
N ASN A 91 -4.67 -7.29 13.79
CA ASN A 91 -4.12 -6.65 14.98
C ASN A 91 -5.13 -5.66 15.57
N LEU A 92 -5.67 -4.74 14.76
CA LEU A 92 -6.71 -3.79 15.19
C LEU A 92 -7.94 -4.49 15.76
N ARG A 93 -8.37 -5.62 15.16
CA ARG A 93 -9.48 -6.41 15.69
C ARG A 93 -9.18 -7.02 17.05
N SER A 94 -7.93 -7.44 17.27
CA SER A 94 -7.48 -7.98 18.55
C SER A 94 -7.40 -6.89 19.62
N GLU A 95 -6.82 -5.74 19.29
CA GLU A 95 -6.74 -4.56 20.15
C GLU A 95 -8.13 -4.10 20.58
N LEU A 96 -9.05 -3.88 19.63
CA LEU A 96 -10.42 -3.48 19.93
C LEU A 96 -11.14 -4.50 20.84
N LYS A 97 -10.88 -5.79 20.66
CA LYS A 97 -11.47 -6.84 21.52
C LYS A 97 -10.90 -6.76 22.94
N SER A 98 -9.61 -6.46 23.09
CA SER A 98 -8.96 -6.25 24.40
C SER A 98 -9.54 -5.02 25.09
N GLU A 99 -9.60 -3.89 24.39
CA GLU A 99 -10.14 -2.63 24.94
C GLU A 99 -11.61 -2.79 25.38
N ILE A 100 -12.44 -3.48 24.59
CA ILE A 100 -13.83 -3.78 24.98
C ILE A 100 -13.88 -4.66 26.23
N ALA A 101 -12.96 -5.62 26.37
CA ALA A 101 -12.91 -6.50 27.54
C ALA A 101 -12.47 -5.73 28.80
N GLU A 102 -11.48 -4.85 28.67
CA GLU A 102 -11.02 -3.94 29.72
C GLU A 102 -12.13 -3.00 30.16
N LEU A 103 -12.77 -2.28 29.23
CA LEU A 103 -13.92 -1.40 29.54
C LEU A 103 -15.06 -2.14 30.24
N ARG A 104 -15.35 -3.39 29.85
CA ARG A 104 -16.37 -4.20 30.54
C ARG A 104 -15.95 -4.59 31.95
N ALA A 105 -14.67 -4.87 32.18
CA ALA A 105 -14.14 -5.20 33.49
C ALA A 105 -14.18 -3.98 34.42
N ASP A 106 -13.74 -2.83 33.92
CA ASP A 106 -13.75 -1.55 34.65
C ASP A 106 -15.17 -1.16 35.03
N PHE A 107 -16.10 -1.16 34.06
CA PHE A 107 -17.51 -0.84 34.32
C PHE A 107 -18.13 -1.79 35.36
N LYS A 108 -17.81 -3.09 35.32
CA LYS A 108 -18.30 -4.07 36.30
C LYS A 108 -17.72 -3.82 37.69
N MET A 109 -16.47 -3.38 37.77
CA MET A 109 -15.81 -3.05 39.04
C MET A 109 -16.42 -1.78 39.65
N GLU A 110 -16.60 -0.74 38.84
CA GLU A 110 -17.23 0.52 39.25
C GLU A 110 -18.67 0.29 39.75
N LEU A 111 -19.50 -0.45 38.99
CA LEU A 111 -20.85 -0.81 39.43
C LEU A 111 -20.86 -1.60 40.75
N LYS A 112 -19.92 -2.53 40.94
CA LYS A 112 -19.82 -3.28 42.20
C LYS A 112 -19.47 -2.37 43.37
N GLN A 113 -18.58 -1.41 43.14
CA GLN A 113 -18.19 -0.42 44.13
C GLN A 113 -19.38 0.46 44.50
N GLU A 114 -20.07 1.04 43.52
CA GLU A 114 -21.27 1.85 43.76
C GLU A 114 -22.37 1.08 44.51
N ILE A 115 -22.62 -0.19 44.15
CA ILE A 115 -23.59 -1.04 44.88
C ILE A 115 -23.14 -1.30 46.32
N SER A 116 -21.84 -1.49 46.55
CA SER A 116 -21.28 -1.68 47.90
C SER A 116 -21.46 -0.42 48.74
N ASP A 117 -21.16 0.74 48.17
CA ASP A 117 -21.26 2.03 48.83
C ASP A 117 -22.73 2.36 49.17
N LEU A 118 -23.65 2.19 48.21
CA LEU A 118 -25.10 2.34 48.46
C LEU A 118 -25.62 1.41 49.56
N ARG A 119 -25.15 0.16 49.62
CA ARG A 119 -25.51 -0.77 50.70
C ARG A 119 -24.95 -0.30 52.04
N GLY A 120 -23.74 0.24 52.06
CA GLY A 120 -23.13 0.86 53.24
C GLY A 120 -24.00 2.00 53.77
N GLU A 121 -24.29 2.98 52.91
CA GLU A 121 -25.12 4.15 53.23
C GLU A 121 -26.52 3.74 53.73
N MET A 122 -27.15 2.75 53.08
CA MET A 122 -28.45 2.24 53.49
C MET A 122 -28.41 1.60 54.88
N ASN A 123 -27.38 0.81 55.18
CA ASN A 123 -27.20 0.21 56.50
C ASN A 123 -26.98 1.26 57.59
N GLU A 124 -26.22 2.31 57.30
CA GLU A 124 -26.05 3.44 58.21
C GLU A 124 -27.36 4.16 58.48
N LYS A 125 -28.15 4.43 57.43
CA LYS A 125 -29.47 5.07 57.56
C LYS A 125 -30.45 4.20 58.34
N PHE A 126 -30.45 2.89 58.14
CA PHE A 126 -31.26 1.98 58.97
C PHE A 126 -30.83 2.00 60.43
N ALA A 127 -29.52 1.99 60.71
CA ALA A 127 -29.01 2.08 62.08
C ALA A 127 -29.41 3.40 62.76
N GLU A 128 -29.39 4.50 62.02
CA GLU A 128 -29.88 5.81 62.49
C GLU A 128 -31.38 5.77 62.83
N VAL A 129 -32.21 5.19 61.95
CA VAL A 129 -33.65 5.00 62.20
C VAL A 129 -33.90 4.11 63.43
N TYR A 130 -33.18 3.00 63.58
CA TYR A 130 -33.32 2.12 64.75
C TYR A 130 -32.99 2.86 66.06
N LYS A 131 -31.95 3.71 66.07
CA LYS A 131 -31.61 4.54 67.23
C LYS A 131 -32.73 5.52 67.56
N LEU A 132 -33.30 6.20 66.56
CA LEU A 132 -34.42 7.12 66.74
C LEU A 132 -35.65 6.42 67.31
N ILE A 133 -36.04 5.26 66.75
CA ILE A 133 -37.17 4.46 67.25
C ILE A 133 -36.92 3.99 68.68
N SER A 134 -35.71 3.52 69.00
CA SER A 134 -35.37 3.08 70.36
C SER A 134 -35.47 4.23 71.36
N SER A 135 -34.95 5.41 71.00
CA SER A 135 -35.05 6.62 71.81
C SER A 135 -36.51 7.01 72.03
N GLN A 136 -37.30 7.09 70.96
CA GLN A 136 -38.73 7.41 71.03
C GLN A 136 -39.50 6.40 71.90
N THR A 137 -39.23 5.10 71.75
CA THR A 137 -39.86 4.02 72.54
C THR A 137 -39.57 4.17 74.03
N LYS A 138 -38.32 4.52 74.41
CA LYS A 138 -37.95 4.78 75.81
C LYS A 138 -38.74 5.95 76.38
N TRP A 139 -38.86 7.06 75.63
CA TRP A 139 -39.63 8.23 76.05
C TRP A 139 -41.13 7.94 76.18
N MET A 140 -41.72 7.18 75.24
CA MET A 140 -43.10 6.74 75.32
C MET A 140 -43.37 5.89 76.55
N PHE A 141 -42.49 4.93 76.85
CA PHE A 141 -42.63 4.08 78.04
C PHE A 141 -42.60 4.92 79.33
N GLY A 142 -41.67 5.87 79.43
CA GLY A 142 -41.62 6.81 80.55
C GLY A 142 -42.91 7.64 80.70
N ALA A 143 -43.46 8.15 79.61
CA ALA A 143 -44.71 8.91 79.62
C ALA A 143 -45.92 8.06 80.07
N VAL A 144 -46.02 6.82 79.60
CA VAL A 144 -47.10 5.88 80.02
C VAL A 144 -47.02 5.55 81.51
N VAL A 145 -45.81 5.29 82.02
CA VAL A 145 -45.59 5.05 83.46
C VAL A 145 -45.96 6.28 84.30
N ALA A 146 -45.60 7.48 83.83
CA ALA A 146 -45.97 8.72 84.53
C ALA A 146 -47.49 8.94 84.56
N LEU A 147 -48.18 8.77 83.42
CA LEU A 147 -49.64 8.92 83.34
C LEU A 147 -50.40 7.92 84.23
N THR A 148 -49.96 6.67 84.27
CA THR A 148 -50.56 5.63 85.14
C THR A 148 -50.35 5.94 86.62
N GLY A 149 -49.17 6.43 87.01
CA GLY A 149 -48.90 6.91 88.36
C GLY A 149 -49.82 8.06 88.78
N ILE A 150 -49.99 9.08 87.92
CA ILE A 150 -50.89 10.21 88.16
C ILE A 150 -52.34 9.73 88.32
N PHE A 151 -52.83 8.86 87.44
CA PHE A 151 -54.18 8.30 87.51
C PHE A 151 -54.43 7.57 88.85
N SER A 152 -53.46 6.80 89.33
CA SER A 152 -53.57 6.08 90.60
C SER A 152 -53.68 7.01 91.82
N ILE A 153 -53.08 8.20 91.76
CA ILE A 153 -53.22 9.23 92.79
C ILE A 153 -54.62 9.86 92.74
N ILE A 154 -55.10 10.21 91.54
CA ILE A 154 -56.42 10.83 91.36
C ILE A 154 -57.55 9.93 91.85
N VAL A 155 -57.49 8.61 91.59
CA VAL A 155 -58.52 7.65 92.01
C VAL A 155 -58.55 7.42 93.54
N LYS A 156 -57.46 7.73 94.25
CA LYS A 156 -57.34 7.57 95.71
C LYS A 156 -57.67 8.83 96.52
N LEU A 157 -57.82 9.97 95.86
CA LEU A 157 -58.29 11.24 96.44
C LEU A 157 -59.82 11.28 96.40
#